data_AF-A0A954G083-F1
#
_entry.id   AF-A0A954G083-F1
#
_cell.length_a   1.000
_cell.length_b   1.000
_cell.length_c   1.000
_cell.angle_alpha   90.00
_cell.angle_beta   90.00
_cell.angle_gamma   90.00
#
_symmetry.space_group_name_H-M   'P 1'
#
loop_
_entity.id
_entity.type
_entity.pdbx_description
1 polymer ?
#
loop_
_entity_poly.entity_id
_entity_poly.type
_entity_poly.pdbx_seq_one_letter_code
_entity_poly.pdbx_strand_id
1 'polypeptide(L)'
;KLFYAAMLPVVIGQICRLNPRIKQFADGITSKLGTVALVFVLFMVLLAAVQTGHGVKTSEVGISFAAVAIVWISCIVVHVGGFFSNMLLGKVFQFHSRDQIASAIAGSQKTLPIAVFVATDASMFGDAGIPSAVFPLLMFHTSQFFIDTILADRHREKYAMIEEEVLPAVEEQPVSACEQ
;
A
#
# COMPACT_ATOMS: atom_id res chain seq x y z
N LYS A 1 -19.62 -5.26 -9.37
CA LYS A 1 -18.98 -6.21 -8.41
C LYS A 1 -18.00 -5.51 -7.47
N LEU A 2 -16.95 -4.85 -8.00
CA LEU A 2 -15.97 -4.10 -7.19
C LEU A 2 -16.59 -3.05 -6.26
N PHE A 3 -17.58 -2.30 -6.76
CA PHE A 3 -18.32 -1.32 -5.98
C PHE A 3 -18.92 -1.92 -4.69
N TYR A 4 -19.58 -3.07 -4.80
CA TYR A 4 -20.22 -3.74 -3.66
C TYR A 4 -19.18 -4.40 -2.73
N ALA A 5 -18.10 -4.94 -3.29
CA ALA A 5 -17.08 -5.63 -2.51
C ALA A 5 -16.16 -4.67 -1.73
N ALA A 6 -15.82 -3.52 -2.32
CA ALA A 6 -14.85 -2.59 -1.74
C ALA A 6 -15.49 -1.28 -1.25
N MET A 7 -16.34 -0.65 -2.06
CA MET A 7 -16.84 0.69 -1.77
C MET A 7 -17.97 0.67 -0.73
N LEU A 8 -18.91 -0.27 -0.86
CA LEU A 8 -20.07 -0.34 0.04
C LEU A 8 -19.67 -0.52 1.52
N PRO A 9 -18.74 -1.43 1.90
CA PRO A 9 -18.29 -1.56 3.29
C PRO A 9 -17.62 -0.28 3.82
N VAL A 10 -16.85 0.41 2.96
CA VAL A 10 -16.21 1.68 3.33
C VAL A 10 -17.26 2.74 3.60
N VAL A 11 -18.25 2.90 2.70
CA VAL A 11 -19.33 3.89 2.87
C VAL A 11 -20.14 3.61 4.14
N ILE A 12 -20.51 2.35 4.40
CA ILE A 12 -21.21 1.96 5.62
C ILE A 12 -20.36 2.29 6.85
N GLY A 13 -19.07 1.93 6.85
CA GLY A 13 -18.14 2.25 7.94
C GLY A 13 -18.03 3.74 8.20
N GLN A 14 -17.94 4.56 7.16
CA GLN A 14 -17.89 6.02 7.28
C GLN A 14 -19.20 6.59 7.85
N ILE A 15 -20.36 6.10 7.39
CA ILE A 15 -21.67 6.50 7.94
C ILE A 15 -21.76 6.11 9.43
N CYS A 16 -21.34 4.90 9.80
CA CYS A 16 -21.31 4.47 11.20
C CYS A 16 -20.41 5.37 12.06
N ARG A 17 -19.29 5.86 11.52
CA ARG A 17 -18.37 6.77 12.22
C ARG A 17 -18.92 8.19 12.43
N LEU A 18 -20.06 8.54 11.82
CA LEU A 18 -20.75 9.80 12.14
C LEU A 18 -21.31 9.80 13.57
N ASN A 19 -21.56 8.63 14.16
CA ASN A 19 -21.94 8.52 15.57
C ASN A 19 -20.70 8.62 16.48
N PRO A 20 -20.61 9.62 17.38
CA PRO A 20 -19.45 9.82 18.24
C PRO A 20 -19.07 8.61 19.10
N ARG A 21 -20.05 7.80 19.54
CA ARG A 21 -19.80 6.60 20.35
C ARG A 21 -19.10 5.52 19.55
N ILE A 22 -19.55 5.30 18.31
CA ILE A 22 -18.95 4.32 17.39
C ILE A 22 -17.56 4.79 17.00
N LYS A 23 -17.38 6.09 16.73
CA LYS A 23 -16.08 6.67 16.43
C LYS A 23 -15.08 6.42 17.56
N GLN A 24 -15.42 6.80 18.79
CA GLN A 24 -14.53 6.62 19.96
C GLN A 24 -14.18 5.15 20.20
N PHE A 25 -15.16 4.25 20.06
CA PHE A 25 -14.92 2.81 20.16
C PHE A 25 -13.95 2.33 19.06
N ALA A 26 -14.22 2.67 17.80
CA ALA A 26 -13.40 2.28 16.66
C ALA A 26 -11.96 2.82 16.78
N ASP A 27 -11.81 4.08 17.19
CA ASP A 27 -10.51 4.70 17.42
C ASP A 27 -9.74 3.97 18.54
N GLY A 28 -10.43 3.54 19.60
CA GLY A 28 -9.85 2.76 20.71
C GLY A 28 -9.41 1.34 20.35
N ILE A 29 -9.93 0.75 19.28
CA ILE A 29 -9.56 -0.61 18.83
C ILE A 29 -8.82 -0.64 17.47
N THR A 30 -8.49 0.52 16.89
CA THR A 30 -7.93 0.63 15.54
C THR A 30 -6.68 -0.23 15.34
N SER A 31 -5.77 -0.26 16.33
CA SER A 31 -4.57 -1.11 16.25
C SER A 31 -4.92 -2.61 16.16
N LYS A 32 -5.89 -3.08 16.97
CA LYS A 32 -6.35 -4.48 16.93
C LYS A 32 -7.01 -4.82 15.59
N LEU A 33 -7.85 -3.92 15.06
CA LEU A 33 -8.45 -4.07 13.74
C LEU A 33 -7.38 -4.14 12.64
N GLY A 34 -6.33 -3.32 12.74
CA GLY A 34 -5.18 -3.37 11.84
C GLY A 34 -4.48 -4.73 11.86
N THR A 35 -4.21 -5.28 13.04
CA THR A 35 -3.61 -6.62 13.19
C THR A 35 -4.51 -7.70 12.59
N VAL A 36 -5.83 -7.65 12.85
CA VAL A 36 -6.79 -8.61 12.29
C VAL A 36 -6.82 -8.54 10.75
N ALA A 37 -6.85 -7.32 10.19
CA ALA A 37 -6.78 -7.12 8.74
C ALA A 37 -5.49 -7.69 8.15
N LEU A 38 -4.34 -7.48 8.82
CA LEU A 38 -3.06 -8.04 8.40
C LEU A 38 -3.07 -9.57 8.40
N VAL A 39 -3.66 -10.21 9.42
CA VAL A 39 -3.83 -11.67 9.47
C VAL A 39 -4.64 -12.17 8.28
N PHE A 40 -5.75 -11.51 7.93
CA PHE A 40 -6.54 -11.87 6.75
C PHE A 40 -5.77 -11.70 5.43
N VAL A 41 -4.99 -10.63 5.29
CA VAL A 41 -4.14 -10.42 4.11
C VAL A 41 -3.09 -11.53 4.02
N LEU A 42 -2.39 -11.86 5.11
CA LEU A 42 -1.42 -12.95 5.14
C LEU A 42 -2.07 -14.30 4.81
N PHE A 43 -3.27 -14.56 5.31
CA PHE A 43 -4.01 -15.78 4.99
C PHE A 43 -4.39 -15.85 3.51
N MET A 44 -4.86 -14.74 2.91
CA MET A 44 -5.10 -14.65 1.47
C MET A 44 -3.82 -14.92 0.65
N VAL A 45 -2.69 -14.33 1.06
CA VAL A 45 -1.36 -14.58 0.43
C VAL A 45 -0.99 -16.06 0.50
N LEU A 46 -1.18 -16.68 1.67
CA LEU A 46 -0.88 -18.10 1.87
C LEU A 46 -1.75 -18.99 0.97
N LEU A 47 -3.06 -18.77 0.94
CA LEU A 47 -3.98 -19.55 0.09
C LEU A 47 -3.63 -19.38 -1.40
N ALA A 48 -3.36 -18.15 -1.83
CA ALA A 48 -2.89 -17.82 -3.16
C ALA A 48 -1.60 -18.55 -3.54
N ALA A 49 -0.63 -18.60 -2.62
CA ALA A 49 0.63 -19.32 -2.83
C ALA A 49 0.42 -20.84 -2.92
N VAL A 50 -0.46 -21.42 -2.08
CA VAL A 50 -0.80 -22.85 -2.14
C VAL A 50 -1.48 -23.21 -3.46
N GLN A 51 -2.46 -22.42 -3.89
CA GLN A 51 -3.16 -22.61 -5.18
C GLN A 51 -2.20 -22.50 -6.36
N THR A 52 -1.32 -21.50 -6.34
CA THR A 52 -0.26 -21.33 -7.33
C THR A 52 0.65 -22.55 -7.37
N GLY A 53 1.20 -22.97 -6.21
CA GLY A 53 2.10 -24.11 -6.12
C GLY A 53 1.47 -25.43 -6.59
N HIS A 54 0.18 -25.64 -6.34
CA HIS A 54 -0.54 -26.77 -6.89
C HIS A 54 -0.66 -26.68 -8.41
N GLY A 55 -1.03 -25.51 -8.95
CA GLY A 55 -1.12 -25.27 -10.40
C GLY A 55 0.21 -25.48 -11.13
N VAL A 56 1.34 -25.06 -10.53
CA VAL A 56 2.68 -25.31 -11.12
C VAL A 56 3.00 -26.80 -11.19
N LYS A 57 2.68 -27.57 -10.13
CA LYS A 57 2.97 -29.02 -10.09
C LYS A 57 2.15 -29.83 -11.07
N THR A 58 0.93 -29.40 -11.39
CA THR A 58 0.02 -30.12 -12.29
C THR A 58 0.11 -29.63 -13.73
N SER A 59 0.81 -28.53 -14.00
CA SER A 59 1.03 -28.00 -15.35
C SER A 59 2.10 -28.81 -16.08
N GLU A 60 1.78 -29.30 -17.29
CA GLU A 60 2.77 -29.96 -18.17
C GLU A 60 3.81 -28.98 -18.73
N VAL A 61 3.47 -27.69 -18.75
CA VAL A 61 4.37 -26.60 -19.15
C VAL A 61 5.08 -26.06 -17.91
N GLY A 62 6.37 -26.39 -17.75
CA GLY A 62 7.18 -25.87 -16.67
C GLY A 62 7.27 -24.35 -16.69
N ILE A 63 7.27 -23.71 -15.52
CA ILE A 63 7.48 -22.27 -15.42
C ILE A 63 8.96 -21.96 -15.61
N SER A 64 9.29 -21.24 -16.66
CA SER A 64 10.66 -20.75 -16.89
C SER A 64 11.04 -19.70 -15.86
N PHE A 65 12.21 -19.86 -15.24
CA PHE A 65 12.78 -18.86 -14.33
C PHE A 65 12.92 -17.49 -15.00
N ALA A 66 13.24 -17.45 -16.29
CA ALA A 66 13.31 -16.21 -17.06
C ALA A 66 11.94 -15.51 -17.15
N ALA A 67 10.85 -16.28 -17.34
CA ALA A 67 9.50 -15.71 -17.37
C ALA A 67 9.12 -15.10 -16.01
N VAL A 68 9.46 -15.79 -14.91
CA VAL A 68 9.25 -15.26 -13.54
C VAL A 68 10.02 -13.96 -13.33
N ALA A 69 11.30 -13.93 -13.71
CA ALA A 69 12.13 -12.75 -13.58
C ALA A 69 11.58 -11.56 -14.39
N ILE A 70 11.15 -11.79 -15.63
CA ILE A 70 10.55 -10.75 -16.49
C ILE A 70 9.28 -10.19 -15.84
N VAL A 71 8.39 -11.05 -15.35
CA VAL A 71 7.15 -10.62 -14.67
C VAL A 71 7.49 -9.82 -13.41
N TRP A 72 8.43 -10.29 -12.60
CA TRP A 72 8.81 -9.62 -11.36
C TRP A 72 9.43 -8.23 -11.62
N ILE A 73 10.34 -8.13 -12.58
CA ILE A 73 10.91 -6.84 -13.03
C ILE A 73 9.79 -5.93 -13.53
N SER A 74 8.83 -6.46 -14.30
CA SER A 74 7.68 -5.69 -14.78
C SER A 74 6.84 -5.14 -13.62
N CYS A 75 6.60 -5.93 -12.57
CA CYS A 75 5.92 -5.47 -11.36
C CYS A 75 6.65 -4.29 -10.69
N ILE A 76 7.98 -4.39 -10.55
CA ILE A 76 8.81 -3.33 -9.97
C ILE A 76 8.74 -2.07 -10.82
N VAL A 77 8.89 -2.20 -12.14
CA VAL A 77 8.83 -1.07 -13.08
C VAL A 77 7.47 -0.39 -13.03
N VAL A 78 6.37 -1.14 -12.98
CA VAL A 78 5.01 -0.57 -12.87
C VAL A 78 4.84 0.18 -11.56
N HIS A 79 5.29 -0.37 -10.44
CA HIS A 79 5.17 0.27 -9.13
C HIS A 79 5.99 1.56 -9.05
N VAL A 80 7.28 1.49 -9.40
CA VAL A 80 8.20 2.63 -9.39
C VAL A 80 7.79 3.69 -10.41
N GLY A 81 7.37 3.28 -11.61
CA GLY A 81 6.82 4.16 -12.64
C GLY A 81 5.56 4.87 -12.16
N GLY A 82 4.66 4.16 -11.47
CA GLY A 82 3.48 4.75 -10.84
C GLY A 82 3.85 5.79 -9.78
N PHE A 83 4.83 5.50 -8.92
CA PHE A 83 5.32 6.43 -7.91
C PHE A 83 5.85 7.72 -8.54
N PHE A 84 6.76 7.62 -9.52
CA PHE A 84 7.33 8.79 -10.20
C PHE A 84 6.29 9.57 -11.00
N SER A 85 5.33 8.88 -11.63
CA SER A 85 4.23 9.53 -12.34
C SER A 85 3.38 10.37 -11.39
N ASN A 86 2.98 9.81 -10.24
CA ASN A 86 2.23 10.55 -9.23
C ASN A 86 3.04 11.69 -8.61
N MET A 87 4.35 11.51 -8.41
CA MET A 87 5.25 12.58 -7.96
C MET A 87 5.29 13.74 -8.96
N LEU A 88 5.41 13.43 -10.25
CA LEU A 88 5.40 14.43 -11.32
C LEU A 88 4.05 15.15 -11.38
N LEU A 89 2.94 14.40 -11.31
CA LEU A 89 1.60 14.99 -11.24
C LEU A 89 1.47 15.93 -10.03
N GLY A 90 1.93 15.53 -8.85
CA GLY A 90 1.93 16.39 -7.67
C GLY A 90 2.68 17.70 -7.89
N LYS A 91 3.79 17.69 -8.63
CA LYS A 91 4.50 18.92 -9.02
C LYS A 91 3.72 19.76 -10.03
N VAL A 92 3.13 19.12 -11.04
CA VAL A 92 2.30 19.79 -12.06
C VAL A 92 1.09 20.47 -11.42
N PHE A 93 0.47 19.83 -10.43
CA PHE A 93 -0.65 20.37 -9.66
C PHE A 93 -0.22 21.23 -8.47
N GLN A 94 1.08 21.52 -8.32
CA GLN A 94 1.64 22.40 -7.28
C GLN A 94 1.29 21.98 -5.84
N PHE A 95 1.21 20.67 -5.58
CA PHE A 95 1.02 20.17 -4.22
C PHE A 95 2.20 20.55 -3.33
N HIS A 96 1.93 20.76 -2.03
CA HIS A 96 2.98 20.97 -1.05
C HIS A 96 3.92 19.74 -1.02
N SER A 97 5.20 19.94 -0.74
CA SER A 97 6.23 18.87 -0.86
C SER A 97 5.89 17.62 -0.05
N ARG A 98 5.26 17.78 1.12
CA ARG A 98 4.75 16.67 1.95
C ARG A 98 3.62 15.90 1.26
N ASP A 99 2.70 16.61 0.62
CA ASP A 99 1.54 16.04 -0.05
C ASP A 99 1.92 15.37 -1.37
N GLN A 100 2.97 15.84 -2.06
CA GLN A 100 3.51 15.19 -3.25
C GLN A 100 3.93 13.74 -2.95
N ILE A 101 4.63 13.50 -1.84
CA ILE A 101 5.10 12.16 -1.47
C ILE A 101 3.96 11.31 -0.94
N ALA A 102 3.10 11.87 -0.10
CA ALA A 102 1.92 11.16 0.37
C ALA A 102 1.05 10.69 -0.80
N SER A 103 0.83 11.57 -1.79
CA SER A 103 0.12 11.22 -3.02
C SER A 103 0.88 10.22 -3.89
N ALA A 104 2.21 10.31 -3.98
CA ALA A 104 3.01 9.37 -4.75
C ALA A 104 2.95 7.95 -4.20
N ILE A 105 3.14 7.79 -2.88
CA ILE A 105 3.03 6.50 -2.18
C ILE A 105 1.60 5.97 -2.28
N ALA A 106 0.60 6.79 -1.96
CA ALA A 106 -0.80 6.37 -2.01
C ALA A 106 -1.24 5.97 -3.43
N GLY A 107 -0.76 6.68 -4.45
CA GLY A 107 -1.11 6.44 -5.85
C GLY A 107 -0.40 5.24 -6.49
N SER A 108 0.79 4.86 -6.01
CA SER A 108 1.54 3.69 -6.50
C SER A 108 1.15 2.39 -5.80
N GLN A 109 0.50 2.46 -4.64
CA GLN A 109 0.16 1.31 -3.82
C GLN A 109 -1.09 0.59 -4.34
N LYS A 110 -0.97 -0.71 -4.59
CA LYS A 110 -2.10 -1.56 -4.95
C LYS A 110 -2.56 -2.37 -3.74
N THR A 111 -3.86 -2.61 -3.65
CA THR A 111 -4.48 -3.38 -2.58
C THR A 111 -4.66 -4.83 -3.02
N LEU A 112 -3.98 -5.75 -2.33
CA LEU A 112 -4.00 -7.17 -2.67
C LEU A 112 -5.42 -7.77 -2.71
N PRO A 113 -6.33 -7.51 -1.75
CA PRO A 113 -7.66 -8.11 -1.77
C PRO A 113 -8.46 -7.74 -3.03
N ILE A 114 -8.36 -6.49 -3.47
CA ILE A 114 -9.04 -5.99 -4.67
C ILE A 114 -8.39 -6.61 -5.91
N ALA A 115 -7.06 -6.70 -5.95
CA ALA A 115 -6.34 -7.30 -7.06
C ALA A 115 -6.68 -8.79 -7.23
N VAL A 116 -6.67 -9.55 -6.13
CA VAL A 116 -7.06 -10.98 -6.11
C VAL A 116 -8.51 -11.12 -6.56
N PHE A 117 -9.42 -10.32 -6.00
CA PHE A 117 -10.84 -10.35 -6.39
C PHE A 117 -11.02 -10.17 -7.91
N VAL A 118 -10.30 -9.23 -8.53
CA VAL A 118 -10.35 -8.99 -9.98
C VAL A 118 -9.73 -10.15 -10.76
N ALA A 119 -8.57 -10.66 -10.33
CA ALA A 119 -7.87 -11.74 -11.03
C ALA A 119 -8.58 -13.10 -10.96
N THR A 120 -9.36 -13.34 -9.90
CA THR A 120 -10.13 -14.59 -9.74
C THR A 120 -11.53 -14.53 -10.37
N ASP A 121 -11.98 -13.36 -10.85
CA ASP A 121 -13.28 -13.23 -11.50
C ASP A 121 -13.14 -13.52 -13.00
N ALA A 122 -13.70 -14.65 -13.44
CA ALA A 122 -13.70 -15.09 -14.83
C ALA A 122 -14.30 -14.04 -15.80
N SER A 123 -15.22 -13.18 -15.34
CA SER A 123 -15.76 -12.08 -16.17
C SER A 123 -14.81 -10.91 -16.36
N MET A 124 -13.73 -10.82 -15.57
CA MET A 124 -12.75 -9.73 -15.65
C MET A 124 -11.42 -10.19 -16.27
N PHE A 125 -11.01 -11.43 -16.02
CA PHE A 125 -9.71 -11.95 -16.46
C PHE A 125 -9.80 -13.25 -17.30
N GLY A 126 -11.01 -13.72 -17.61
CA GLY A 126 -11.26 -14.95 -18.36
C GLY A 126 -11.03 -16.23 -17.54
N ASP A 127 -11.28 -17.39 -18.15
CA ASP A 127 -11.02 -18.72 -17.56
C ASP A 127 -9.52 -19.11 -17.60
N ALA A 128 -8.64 -18.18 -17.94
CA ALA A 128 -7.21 -18.39 -18.03
C ALA A 128 -6.61 -18.59 -16.63
N GLY A 129 -6.73 -19.82 -16.13
CA GLY A 129 -5.98 -20.37 -15.00
C GLY A 129 -5.79 -19.39 -13.84
N ILE A 130 -6.81 -19.28 -12.99
CA ILE A 130 -6.83 -18.55 -11.71
C ILE A 130 -5.48 -18.60 -10.94
N PRO A 131 -4.71 -19.70 -10.90
CA PRO A 131 -3.42 -19.73 -10.20
C PRO A 131 -2.33 -18.83 -10.81
N SER A 132 -2.32 -18.65 -12.14
CA SER A 132 -1.25 -17.91 -12.84
C SER A 132 -1.36 -16.40 -12.69
N ALA A 133 -2.58 -15.87 -12.63
CA ALA A 133 -2.84 -14.43 -12.48
C ALA A 133 -2.55 -13.93 -11.06
N VAL A 134 -2.62 -14.82 -10.06
CA VAL A 134 -2.40 -14.47 -8.66
C VAL A 134 -0.91 -14.31 -8.34
N PHE A 135 -0.03 -15.04 -9.03
CA PHE A 135 1.41 -15.00 -8.78
C PHE A 135 2.06 -13.62 -9.00
N PRO A 136 1.82 -12.91 -10.13
CA PRO A 136 2.25 -11.51 -10.30
C PRO A 136 1.71 -10.56 -9.23
N LEU A 137 0.48 -10.77 -8.76
CA LEU A 137 -0.14 -9.92 -7.74
C LEU A 137 0.60 -10.02 -6.40
N LEU A 138 0.98 -11.24 -6.00
CA LEU A 138 1.79 -11.45 -4.81
C LEU A 138 3.17 -10.81 -4.95
N MET A 139 3.86 -11.04 -6.08
CA MET A 139 5.18 -10.45 -6.34
C MET A 139 5.13 -8.92 -6.30
N PHE A 140 4.12 -8.31 -6.93
CA PHE A 140 3.90 -6.87 -6.87
C PHE A 140 3.67 -6.40 -5.43
N HIS A 141 2.74 -7.04 -4.72
CA HIS A 141 2.32 -6.63 -3.38
C HIS A 141 3.42 -6.75 -2.33
N THR A 142 4.24 -7.79 -2.38
CA THR A 142 5.38 -7.93 -1.48
C THR A 142 6.44 -6.89 -1.83
N SER A 143 6.75 -6.70 -3.12
CA SER A 143 7.79 -5.76 -3.55
C SER A 143 7.44 -4.31 -3.19
N GLN A 144 6.17 -3.90 -3.33
CA GLN A 144 5.75 -2.54 -2.96
C GLN A 144 6.02 -2.21 -1.49
N PHE A 145 5.86 -3.15 -0.55
CA PHE A 145 6.12 -2.84 0.87
C PHE A 145 7.59 -2.50 1.13
N PHE A 146 8.50 -3.26 0.53
CA PHE A 146 9.93 -2.99 0.66
C PHE A 146 10.31 -1.68 -0.04
N ILE A 147 9.81 -1.46 -1.27
CA ILE A 147 10.11 -0.27 -2.05
C ILE A 147 9.53 0.98 -1.38
N ASP A 148 8.26 0.97 -0.98
CA ASP A 148 7.59 2.08 -0.30
C ASP A 148 8.30 2.43 1.01
N THR A 149 8.79 1.44 1.78
CA THR A 149 9.57 1.70 3.01
C THR A 149 10.87 2.42 2.70
N ILE A 150 11.64 1.94 1.71
CA ILE A 150 12.90 2.57 1.30
C ILE A 150 12.67 3.99 0.77
N LEU A 151 11.62 4.19 -0.03
CA LEU A 151 11.26 5.51 -0.57
C LEU A 151 10.82 6.46 0.55
N ALA A 152 10.01 5.99 1.49
CA ALA A 152 9.57 6.77 2.63
C ALA A 152 10.77 7.23 3.50
N ASP A 153 11.71 6.33 3.80
CA ASP A 153 12.90 6.66 4.60
C ASP A 153 13.80 7.69 3.92
N ARG A 154 14.10 7.51 2.63
CA ARG A 154 14.89 8.48 1.84
C ARG A 154 14.26 9.87 1.81
N HIS A 155 12.94 9.92 1.71
CA HIS A 155 12.24 11.19 1.73
C HIS A 155 12.18 11.78 3.14
N ARG A 156 12.04 10.97 4.19
CA ARG A 156 12.06 11.41 5.60
C ARG A 156 13.35 12.15 5.93
N GLU A 157 14.51 11.59 5.57
CA GLU A 157 15.82 12.22 5.79
C GLU A 157 15.90 13.59 5.12
N LYS A 158 15.38 13.70 3.88
CA LYS A 158 15.39 14.95 3.13
C LYS A 158 14.58 16.06 3.80
N TYR A 159 13.47 15.76 4.48
CA TYR A 159 12.66 16.80 5.15
C TYR A 159 13.10 17.09 6.57
N ALA A 160 13.67 16.13 7.29
CA ALA A 160 14.25 16.38 8.62
C ALA A 160 15.35 17.46 8.54
N MET A 161 16.19 17.40 7.51
CA MET A 161 17.25 18.39 7.27
C MET A 161 16.72 19.79 6.91
N ILE A 162 15.61 19.87 6.16
CA ILE A 162 14.98 21.14 5.78
C ILE A 162 14.30 21.79 7.00
N GLU A 163 13.72 20.99 7.90
CA GLU A 163 13.08 21.48 9.11
C GLU A 163 14.10 22.03 10.13
N GLU A 164 15.25 21.37 10.29
CA GLU A 164 16.37 21.88 11.11
C GLU A 164 17.00 23.17 10.57
N GLU A 165 17.07 23.35 9.25
CA GLU A 165 17.64 24.55 8.63
C GLU A 165 16.69 25.77 8.70
N VAL A 166 15.38 25.53 8.77
CA VAL A 166 14.35 26.60 8.77
C VAL A 166 13.99 27.08 10.18
N LEU A 167 14.24 26.29 11.23
CA LEU A 167 14.10 26.73 12.61
C LEU A 167 15.34 27.56 13.00
N PRO A 168 15.25 28.90 13.15
CA PRO A 168 16.36 29.65 13.73
C PRO A 168 16.62 29.07 15.12
N ALA A 169 17.89 28.85 15.44
CA ALA A 169 18.33 28.44 16.77
C ALA A 169 17.57 29.28 17.80
N VAL A 170 16.62 28.65 18.50
CA VAL A 170 15.89 29.29 19.58
C VAL A 170 16.94 29.60 20.62
N GLU A 171 17.38 30.86 20.65
CA GLU A 171 18.32 31.38 21.63
C GLU A 171 17.72 31.06 23.00
N GLU A 172 18.37 30.15 23.74
CA GLU A 172 17.98 29.77 25.09
C GLU A 172 18.00 31.03 25.96
N GLN A 173 16.84 31.65 26.15
CA GLN A 173 16.70 32.67 27.19
C GLN A 173 16.81 31.99 28.55
N PRO A 174 17.71 32.45 29.44
CA PRO A 174 17.88 31.85 30.75
C PRO A 174 16.61 32.07 31.56
N VAL A 175 16.03 30.97 32.05
CA VAL A 175 14.87 30.97 32.95
C VAL A 175 15.20 31.85 34.15
N SER A 176 14.58 33.04 34.20
CA SER A 176 14.69 33.97 35.31
C SER A 176 14.03 33.35 36.54
N ALA A 177 14.87 32.87 37.46
CA ALA A 177 14.48 32.52 38.81
C ALA A 177 14.01 33.79 39.54
N CYS A 178 12.70 34.04 39.54
CA CYS A 178 11.98 34.81 40.56
C CYS A 178 10.51 34.84 40.18
N GLU A 179 9.68 34.07 40.90
CA GLU A 179 8.51 34.62 41.58
C GLU A 179 8.04 33.61 42.63
N GLN A 180 8.11 34.07 43.88
CA GLN A 180 7.61 33.46 45.11
C GLN A 180 6.10 33.71 45.22
#